data_AF-A0A2W4ST55-F1
#
_entry.id   AF-A0A2W4ST55-F1
#
_cell.length_a   1.000
_cell.length_b   1.000
_cell.length_c   1.000
_cell.angle_alpha   90.00
_cell.angle_beta   90.00
_cell.angle_gamma   90.00
#
_symmetry.space_group_name_H-M   'P 1'
#
loop_
_entity.id
_entity.type
_entity.pdbx_description
1 polymer ?
#
loop_
_entity_poly.entity_id
_entity_poly.type
_entity_poly.pdbx_seq_one_letter_code
_entity_poly.pdbx_strand_id
1 'polypeptide(L)'
;MTAALPAPIASGSMTRIALYLVGLAVAASLMTGLASPSLAQPAPPENWPSVKCERYTKAYAEALAKFGRKGLGQPFLDAHEAFLASGCSIKGEVCPRSTEELNLANVMVIMGMNQGMASTFMPFACRKT
;
A
#
# COMPACT_ATOMS: atom_id res chain seq x y z
N MET A 1 -87.72 -11.66 41.56
CA MET A 1 -86.72 -11.50 42.65
C MET A 1 -85.36 -11.75 42.04
N THR A 2 -84.49 -10.76 42.17
CA THR A 2 -83.14 -10.64 41.60
C THR A 2 -82.17 -11.65 42.23
N ALA A 3 -81.33 -12.31 41.44
CA ALA A 3 -80.14 -13.01 41.94
C ALA A 3 -78.96 -12.73 41.01
N ALA A 4 -77.84 -12.31 41.63
CA ALA A 4 -76.64 -11.79 41.00
C ALA A 4 -75.70 -12.90 40.48
N LEU A 5 -74.92 -12.57 39.44
CA LEU A 5 -73.79 -13.36 38.95
C LEU A 5 -72.55 -13.20 39.86
N PRO A 6 -71.71 -14.25 40.04
CA PRO A 6 -70.33 -14.09 40.49
C PRO A 6 -69.34 -13.89 39.32
N ALA A 7 -68.26 -13.17 39.62
CA ALA A 7 -67.18 -12.71 38.73
C ALA A 7 -66.22 -13.83 38.23
N PRO A 8 -65.47 -13.62 37.13
CA PRO A 8 -64.42 -14.55 36.69
C PRO A 8 -63.09 -14.34 37.45
N ILE A 9 -62.39 -15.46 37.68
CA ILE A 9 -61.10 -15.55 38.39
C ILE A 9 -59.93 -15.36 37.41
N ALA A 10 -58.97 -14.55 37.87
CA ALA A 10 -57.67 -14.16 37.34
C ALA A 10 -56.89 -15.15 36.44
N SER A 11 -56.47 -14.64 35.27
CA SER A 11 -55.43 -15.24 34.40
C SER A 11 -54.08 -14.54 34.64
N GLY A 12 -53.31 -15.01 35.63
CA GLY A 12 -52.06 -14.38 36.09
C GLY A 12 -50.75 -15.13 35.80
N SER A 13 -50.82 -16.32 35.19
CA SER A 13 -49.65 -17.22 35.07
C SER A 13 -48.88 -17.11 33.75
N MET A 14 -49.51 -16.65 32.66
CA MET A 14 -48.92 -16.68 31.33
C MET A 14 -47.89 -15.56 31.07
N THR A 15 -47.99 -14.43 31.76
CA THR A 15 -47.13 -13.25 31.54
C THR A 15 -45.72 -13.41 32.12
N ARG A 16 -45.56 -14.20 33.19
CA ARG A 16 -44.26 -14.39 33.85
C ARG A 16 -43.33 -15.31 33.05
N ILE A 17 -43.87 -16.35 32.42
CA ILE A 17 -43.10 -17.32 31.62
C ILE A 17 -42.53 -16.63 30.36
N ALA A 18 -43.32 -15.76 29.72
CA ALA A 18 -42.87 -14.97 28.58
C ALA A 18 -41.73 -14.00 28.96
N LEU A 19 -41.77 -13.38 30.15
CA LEU A 19 -40.69 -12.51 30.62
C LEU A 19 -39.38 -13.28 30.90
N TYR A 20 -39.46 -14.49 31.46
CA TYR A 20 -38.26 -15.31 31.73
C TYR A 20 -37.59 -15.80 30.44
N LEU A 21 -38.36 -16.16 29.42
CA LEU A 21 -37.84 -16.63 28.13
C LEU A 21 -37.18 -15.50 27.32
N VAL A 22 -37.70 -14.27 27.40
CA VAL A 22 -37.07 -13.09 26.78
C VAL A 22 -35.80 -12.68 27.53
N GLY A 23 -35.77 -12.76 28.87
CA GLY A 23 -34.58 -12.44 29.66
C GLY A 23 -33.40 -13.40 29.43
N LEU A 24 -33.67 -14.70 29.26
CA LEU A 24 -32.63 -15.71 28.99
C LEU A 24 -32.00 -15.58 27.59
N ALA A 25 -32.77 -15.18 26.57
CA ALA A 25 -32.25 -14.99 25.22
C ALA A 25 -31.32 -13.77 25.09
N VAL A 26 -31.59 -12.69 25.85
CA VAL A 26 -30.76 -11.49 25.85
C VAL A 26 -29.44 -11.72 26.62
N ALA A 27 -29.46 -12.53 27.69
CA ALA A 27 -28.25 -12.83 28.46
C ALA A 27 -27.27 -13.78 27.71
N ALA A 28 -27.77 -14.70 26.87
CA ALA A 28 -26.93 -15.62 26.10
C ALA A 28 -26.21 -14.95 24.91
N SER A 29 -26.65 -13.76 24.49
CA SER A 29 -26.12 -13.05 23.33
C SER A 29 -24.88 -12.19 23.64
N LEU A 30 -24.49 -12.07 24.92
CA LEU A 30 -23.37 -11.21 25.35
C LEU A 30 -22.01 -11.91 25.39
N MET A 31 -21.93 -13.22 25.10
CA MET A 31 -20.70 -14.02 25.29
C MET A 31 -19.96 -14.42 24.00
N THR A 32 -20.39 -13.96 22.81
CA THR A 32 -19.74 -14.28 21.52
C THR A 32 -18.64 -13.30 21.09
N GLY A 33 -18.15 -12.47 22.01
CA GLY A 33 -17.22 -11.36 21.72
C GLY A 33 -15.74 -11.60 22.02
N LEU A 34 -15.29 -12.82 22.36
CA LEU A 34 -13.86 -13.14 22.45
C LEU A 34 -13.29 -13.35 21.03
N ALA A 35 -13.33 -12.30 20.22
CA ALA A 35 -12.44 -12.18 19.09
C ALA A 35 -11.03 -12.24 19.67
N SER A 36 -10.33 -13.36 19.43
CA SER A 36 -8.90 -13.44 19.73
C SER A 36 -8.23 -12.21 19.11
N PRO A 37 -7.34 -11.50 19.82
CA PRO A 37 -6.54 -10.49 19.15
C PRO A 37 -5.74 -11.22 18.07
N SER A 38 -6.21 -11.11 16.83
CA SER A 38 -5.41 -11.48 15.68
C SER A 38 -4.21 -10.56 15.75
N LEU A 39 -3.09 -11.08 16.27
CA LEU A 39 -1.83 -10.39 16.24
C LEU A 39 -1.49 -10.23 14.77
N ALA A 40 -1.84 -9.07 14.21
CA ALA A 40 -1.43 -8.66 12.89
C ALA A 40 0.10 -8.84 12.85
N GLN A 41 0.55 -9.88 12.15
CA GLN A 41 1.96 -10.09 11.94
C GLN A 41 2.46 -8.83 11.24
N PRO A 42 3.51 -8.17 11.75
CA PRO A 42 4.10 -7.04 11.06
C PRO A 42 4.39 -7.48 9.63
N ALA A 43 3.80 -6.80 8.65
CA ALA A 43 4.19 -7.03 7.26
C ALA A 43 5.73 -6.90 7.20
N PRO A 44 6.43 -7.78 6.45
CA PRO A 44 7.87 -7.64 6.27
C PRO A 44 8.18 -6.19 5.89
N PRO A 45 9.18 -5.55 6.52
CA PRO A 45 9.51 -4.17 6.22
C PRO A 45 9.75 -4.05 4.72
N GLU A 46 9.07 -3.08 4.10
CA GLU A 46 9.12 -2.89 2.66
C GLU A 46 10.58 -2.73 2.23
N ASN A 47 11.02 -3.53 1.26
CA ASN A 47 12.39 -3.47 0.75
C ASN A 47 12.55 -2.21 -0.11
N TRP A 48 12.78 -1.09 0.56
CA TRP A 48 12.77 0.22 -0.06
C TRP A 48 13.78 0.40 -1.20
N PRO A 49 14.99 -0.19 -1.15
CA PRO A 49 15.86 -0.30 -2.32
C PRO A 49 15.19 -0.93 -3.55
N SER A 50 14.49 -2.07 -3.37
CA SER A 50 13.78 -2.76 -4.46
C SER A 50 12.68 -1.89 -5.05
N VAL A 51 11.88 -1.25 -4.19
CA VAL A 51 10.78 -0.37 -4.64
C VAL A 51 11.31 0.83 -5.41
N LYS A 52 12.41 1.44 -4.96
CA LYS A 52 13.07 2.53 -5.69
C LYS A 52 13.61 2.08 -7.05
N CYS A 53 14.12 0.85 -7.14
CA CYS A 53 14.60 0.30 -8.40
C CYS A 53 13.45 0.07 -9.40
N GLU A 54 12.32 -0.46 -8.93
CA GLU A 54 11.12 -0.62 -9.76
C GLU A 54 10.61 0.73 -10.28
N ARG A 55 10.50 1.73 -9.40
CA ARG A 55 10.08 3.09 -9.77
C ARG A 55 11.04 3.73 -10.77
N TYR A 56 12.35 3.56 -10.59
CA TYR A 56 13.36 4.04 -11.53
C TYR A 56 13.23 3.36 -12.90
N THR A 57 13.09 2.04 -12.92
CA THR A 57 12.95 1.24 -14.15
C THR A 57 11.77 1.72 -14.97
N LYS A 58 10.62 1.90 -14.30
CA LYS A 58 9.40 2.43 -14.92
C LYS A 58 9.62 3.85 -15.46
N ALA A 59 10.19 4.74 -14.64
CA ALA A 59 10.46 6.11 -15.04
C ALA A 59 11.40 6.19 -16.27
N TYR A 60 12.42 5.34 -16.32
CA TYR A 60 13.37 5.30 -17.43
C TYR A 60 12.69 4.84 -18.73
N ALA A 61 11.88 3.78 -18.67
CA ALA A 61 11.12 3.30 -19.81
C ALA A 61 10.12 4.37 -20.32
N GLU A 62 9.41 5.04 -19.41
CA GLU A 62 8.48 6.13 -19.75
C GLU A 62 9.22 7.33 -20.38
N ALA A 63 10.39 7.70 -19.84
CA ALA A 63 11.20 8.78 -20.38
C ALA A 63 11.70 8.44 -21.80
N LEU A 64 12.21 7.23 -22.02
CA LEU A 64 12.64 6.79 -23.36
C LEU A 64 11.47 6.74 -24.36
N ALA A 65 10.28 6.30 -23.92
CA ALA A 65 9.09 6.26 -24.77
C ALA A 65 8.64 7.68 -25.18
N LYS A 66 8.76 8.65 -24.28
CA LYS A 66 8.31 10.03 -24.51
C LYS A 66 9.32 10.89 -25.27
N PHE A 67 10.60 10.80 -24.91
CA PHE A 67 11.67 11.67 -25.45
C PHE A 67 12.47 11.00 -26.58
N GLY A 68 12.33 9.68 -26.74
CA GLY A 68 13.08 8.90 -27.71
C GLY A 68 14.55 8.72 -27.32
N ARG A 69 15.32 8.16 -28.25
CA ARG A 69 16.76 7.86 -28.08
C ARG A 69 17.69 8.75 -28.92
N LYS A 70 17.13 9.72 -29.65
CA LYS A 70 17.93 10.60 -30.51
C LYS A 70 18.89 11.44 -29.67
N GLY A 71 20.18 11.40 -29.99
CA GLY A 71 21.22 12.14 -29.27
C GLY A 71 21.71 11.47 -27.98
N LEU A 72 21.17 10.30 -27.62
CA LEU A 72 21.70 9.47 -26.53
C LEU A 72 22.81 8.58 -27.07
N GLY A 73 24.00 8.68 -26.49
CA GLY A 73 25.13 7.84 -26.82
C GLY A 73 24.97 6.42 -26.28
N GLN A 74 25.52 5.45 -27.00
CA GLN A 74 25.52 4.05 -26.56
C GLN A 74 26.14 3.86 -25.16
N PRO A 75 27.27 4.50 -24.79
CA PRO A 75 27.84 4.36 -23.45
C PRO A 75 26.89 4.81 -22.32
N PHE A 76 26.06 5.82 -22.57
CA PHE A 76 25.08 6.30 -21.60
C PHE A 76 23.91 5.33 -21.43
N LEU A 77 23.44 4.73 -22.54
CA LEU A 77 22.41 3.70 -22.52
C LEU A 77 22.92 2.44 -21.83
N ASP A 78 24.13 1.97 -22.17
CA ASP A 78 24.74 0.79 -21.57
C ASP A 78 24.95 0.96 -20.07
N ALA A 79 25.33 2.16 -19.61
CA ALA A 79 25.46 2.47 -18.19
C ALA A 79 24.11 2.42 -17.45
N HIS A 80 23.00 2.84 -18.09
CA HIS A 80 21.66 2.68 -17.54
C HIS A 80 21.29 1.20 -17.44
N GLU A 81 21.50 0.43 -18.50
CA GLU A 81 21.19 -1.00 -18.50
C GLU A 81 22.01 -1.75 -17.45
N ALA A 82 23.30 -1.42 -17.29
CA ALA A 82 24.14 -1.98 -16.23
C ALA A 82 23.59 -1.65 -14.82
N PHE A 83 23.11 -0.42 -14.61
CA PHE A 83 22.47 -0.03 -13.35
C PHE A 83 21.22 -0.86 -13.08
N LEU A 84 20.33 -1.00 -14.07
CA LEU A 84 19.12 -1.82 -13.96
C LEU A 84 19.45 -3.31 -13.70
N ALA A 85 20.38 -3.88 -14.46
CA ALA A 85 20.81 -5.27 -14.34
C ALA A 85 21.44 -5.58 -12.96
N SER A 86 22.04 -4.58 -12.31
CA SER A 86 22.58 -4.72 -10.94
C SER A 86 21.50 -4.70 -9.83
N GLY A 87 20.22 -4.58 -10.18
CA GLY A 87 19.16 -4.30 -9.20
C GLY A 87 19.27 -2.89 -8.60
N CYS A 88 19.73 -1.92 -9.41
CA CYS A 88 19.95 -0.54 -8.99
C CYS A 88 20.90 -0.36 -7.80
N SER A 89 21.93 -1.22 -7.71
CA SER A 89 22.86 -1.25 -6.58
C SER A 89 24.20 -0.56 -6.85
N ILE A 90 24.64 -0.53 -8.11
CA ILE A 90 25.85 0.22 -8.49
C ILE A 90 25.58 1.72 -8.45
N LYS A 91 26.49 2.51 -7.87
CA LYS A 91 26.31 3.96 -7.72
C LYS A 91 27.23 4.74 -8.66
N GLY A 92 26.69 5.79 -9.28
CA GLY A 92 27.48 6.84 -9.91
C GLY A 92 28.24 6.44 -11.18
N GLU A 93 27.66 5.55 -12.00
CA GLU A 93 28.29 5.09 -13.25
C GLU A 93 27.65 5.73 -14.50
N VAL A 94 26.50 6.40 -14.37
CA VAL A 94 25.81 7.02 -15.50
C VAL A 94 26.26 8.47 -15.64
N CYS A 95 27.18 8.74 -16.57
CA CYS A 95 27.63 10.10 -16.86
C CYS A 95 26.98 10.64 -18.14
N PRO A 96 26.12 11.67 -18.07
CA PRO A 96 25.67 12.39 -19.27
C PRO A 96 26.82 13.22 -19.87
N ARG A 97 27.04 13.07 -21.17
CA ARG A 97 28.11 13.70 -21.96
C ARG A 97 27.58 14.57 -23.10
N SER A 98 26.32 14.40 -23.49
CA SER A 98 25.62 15.28 -24.43
C SER A 98 24.53 16.12 -23.75
N THR A 99 24.07 17.16 -24.45
CA THR A 99 22.93 17.98 -24.01
C THR A 99 21.66 17.13 -23.89
N GLU A 100 21.44 16.21 -24.81
CA GLU A 100 20.30 15.30 -24.83
C GLU A 100 20.33 14.33 -23.65
N GLU A 101 21.50 13.78 -23.33
CA GLU A 101 21.70 12.90 -22.17
C GLU A 101 21.48 13.67 -20.85
N LEU A 102 22.00 14.90 -20.76
CA LEU A 102 21.81 15.76 -19.59
C LEU A 102 20.33 16.11 -19.40
N ASN A 103 19.61 16.39 -20.48
CA ASN A 103 18.17 16.64 -20.45
C ASN A 103 17.40 15.41 -19.94
N LEU A 104 17.73 14.21 -20.42
CA LEU A 104 17.12 12.99 -19.92
C LEU A 104 17.42 12.78 -18.42
N ALA A 105 18.67 12.99 -18.00
CA ALA A 105 19.07 12.86 -16.60
C ALA A 105 18.28 13.82 -15.69
N ASN A 106 18.12 15.08 -16.10
CA ASN A 106 17.32 16.07 -15.37
C ASN A 106 15.84 15.64 -15.24
N VAL A 107 15.25 15.14 -16.32
CA VAL A 107 13.88 14.60 -16.31
C VAL A 107 13.77 13.44 -15.32
N MET A 108 14.72 12.51 -15.36
CA MET A 108 14.74 11.34 -14.48
C MET A 108 14.85 11.72 -12.99
N VAL A 109 15.66 12.73 -12.66
CA VAL A 109 15.75 13.27 -11.29
C VAL A 109 14.39 13.78 -10.82
N ILE A 110 13.74 14.62 -11.63
CA ILE A 110 12.42 15.20 -11.30
C ILE A 110 11.36 14.11 -11.16
N MET A 111 11.32 13.17 -12.11
CA MET A 111 10.37 12.05 -12.08
C MET A 111 10.55 11.21 -10.82
N GLY A 112 11.79 10.85 -10.47
CA GLY A 112 12.04 10.07 -9.27
C GLY A 112 11.68 10.81 -7.99
N MET A 113 12.00 12.10 -7.88
CA MET A 113 11.59 12.91 -6.73
C MET A 113 10.06 12.92 -6.56
N ASN A 114 9.31 13.07 -7.65
CA ASN A 114 7.85 13.01 -7.64
C ASN A 114 7.32 11.63 -7.24
N GLN A 115 8.08 10.57 -7.50
CA GLN A 115 7.78 9.19 -7.08
C GLN A 115 8.35 8.86 -5.69
N GLY A 116 8.75 9.86 -4.89
CA GLY A 116 9.27 9.64 -3.54
C GLY A 116 10.63 8.93 -3.48
N MET A 117 11.36 8.88 -4.60
CA MET A 117 12.76 8.46 -4.61
C MET A 117 13.63 9.63 -4.16
N ALA A 118 14.52 9.40 -3.20
CA ALA A 118 15.51 10.40 -2.83
C ALA A 118 16.45 10.68 -4.02
N SER A 119 16.84 11.94 -4.23
CA SER A 119 17.77 12.31 -5.31
C SER A 119 19.11 11.57 -5.23
N THR A 120 19.53 11.18 -4.02
CA THR A 120 20.72 10.37 -3.75
C THR A 120 20.64 8.92 -4.25
N PHE A 121 19.47 8.47 -4.72
CA PHE A 121 19.29 7.16 -5.35
C PHE A 121 19.72 7.16 -6.82
N MET A 122 19.69 8.32 -7.49
CA MET A 122 19.93 8.39 -8.93
C MET A 122 21.36 7.95 -9.30
N PRO A 123 21.57 7.24 -10.41
CA PRO A 123 22.88 6.69 -10.78
C PRO A 123 23.82 7.72 -11.43
N PHE A 124 23.43 9.00 -11.47
CA PHE A 124 24.12 10.02 -12.21
C PHE A 124 25.38 10.50 -11.48
N ALA A 125 26.55 10.23 -12.08
CA ALA A 125 27.80 10.86 -11.68
C ALA A 125 28.80 10.80 -12.85
N CYS A 126 29.70 11.78 -12.89
CA CYS A 126 30.79 11.82 -13.86
C CYS A 126 32.13 11.77 -13.13
N ARG A 127 32.86 10.66 -13.29
CA ARG A 127 34.25 10.57 -12.81
C ARG A 127 35.13 11.47 -13.67
N LYS A 128 36.05 12.18 -13.02
CA LYS A 128 37.17 12.83 -13.70
C LYS A 128 38.16 11.73 -14.07
N THR A 129 38.39 11.55 -15.36
CA THR A 129 39.48 10.73 -15.91
C THR A 129 40.59 11.65 -16.38
#